data_AF-A0A9Q0KSL1-F1
#
_entry.id   AF-A0A9Q0KSL1-F1
#
_cell.length_a   1.000
_cell.length_b   1.000
_cell.length_c   1.000
_cell.angle_alpha   90.00
_cell.angle_beta   90.00
_cell.angle_gamma   90.00
#
_symmetry.space_group_name_H-M   'P 1'
#
loop_
_entity.id
_entity.type
_entity.pdbx_description
1 polymer ?
#
loop_
_entity_poly.entity_id
_entity_poly.type
_entity_poly.pdbx_seq_one_letter_code
_entity_poly.pdbx_strand_id
1 'polypeptide(L)'
;MTTIEKKLSRNLILCPLKGFLSYGSHRLTRLHLNVVLAVSRFISKCPNHTDDGSRSQFLQSIQLSFRESFWPQSFGIDLIFAFYFDFLSYVAKAVELSPDFATKIVDTIDGILICAATIVNDEVGVSRLFLKAVSQNWLPILPKATENLVSCLLGHIVGEIH
;
A
#
# COMPACT_ATOMS: atom_id res chain seq x y z
N MET A 1 -14.00 -20.50 9.91
CA MET A 1 -12.60 -20.31 9.49
C MET A 1 -11.72 -21.18 10.37
N THR A 2 -11.14 -22.25 9.82
CA THR A 2 -10.27 -23.17 10.57
C THR A 2 -9.01 -22.44 11.02
N THR A 3 -8.51 -22.73 12.22
CA THR A 3 -7.29 -22.18 12.84
C THR A 3 -6.09 -22.08 11.89
N ILE A 4 -6.06 -22.92 10.85
CA ILE A 4 -5.05 -22.98 9.79
C ILE A 4 -4.99 -21.69 8.96
N GLU A 5 -6.12 -21.12 8.51
CA GLU A 5 -6.11 -19.95 7.62
C GLU A 5 -5.65 -18.67 8.34
N LYS A 6 -6.03 -18.50 9.62
CA LYS A 6 -5.52 -17.42 10.49
C LYS A 6 -4.02 -17.53 10.77
N LYS A 7 -3.52 -18.77 10.89
CA LYS A 7 -2.09 -19.03 11.15
C LYS A 7 -1.26 -18.86 9.87
N LEU A 8 -1.85 -19.14 8.71
CA LEU A 8 -1.22 -18.97 7.41
C LEU A 8 -1.10 -17.48 7.05
N SER A 9 -2.17 -16.69 7.23
CA SER A 9 -2.14 -15.23 7.00
C SER A 9 -1.13 -14.55 7.93
N ARG A 10 -1.13 -14.84 9.24
CA ARG A 10 -0.13 -14.30 10.16
C ARG A 10 1.30 -14.63 9.74
N ASN A 11 1.62 -15.90 9.48
CA ASN A 11 3.00 -16.29 9.23
C ASN A 11 3.50 -15.88 7.83
N LEU A 12 2.69 -15.98 6.77
CA LEU A 12 3.15 -15.54 5.44
C LEU A 12 3.27 -14.03 5.30
N ILE A 13 2.50 -13.24 6.05
CA ILE A 13 2.51 -11.77 5.94
C ILE A 13 3.55 -11.16 6.89
N LEU A 14 3.68 -11.68 8.11
CA LEU A 14 4.62 -11.15 9.10
C LEU A 14 6.05 -11.67 8.91
N CYS A 15 6.27 -12.88 8.39
CA CYS A 15 7.65 -13.39 8.26
C CYS A 15 8.49 -12.64 7.20
N PRO A 16 7.98 -12.34 5.99
CA PRO A 16 8.73 -11.50 5.06
C PRO A 16 8.83 -10.07 5.60
N LEU A 17 7.74 -9.47 6.07
CA LEU A 17 7.74 -8.04 6.40
C LEU A 17 8.51 -7.72 7.71
N LYS A 18 8.43 -8.55 8.76
CA LYS A 18 9.23 -8.38 9.98
C LYS A 18 10.71 -8.65 9.76
N GLY A 19 11.06 -9.61 8.89
CA GLY A 19 12.45 -9.84 8.50
C GLY A 19 13.05 -8.63 7.77
N PHE A 20 12.25 -7.98 6.92
CA PHE A 20 12.65 -6.79 6.17
C PHE A 20 12.79 -5.54 7.05
N LEU A 21 11.88 -5.32 7.99
CA LEU A 21 11.95 -4.20 8.94
C LEU A 21 13.10 -4.36 9.96
N SER A 22 13.53 -5.60 10.25
CA SER A 22 14.58 -5.89 11.24
C SER A 22 16.01 -5.91 10.66
N TYR A 23 16.18 -6.05 9.33
CA TYR A 23 17.48 -6.11 8.65
C TYR A 23 17.50 -5.07 7.52
N GLY A 24 17.80 -3.82 7.86
CA GLY A 24 17.67 -2.63 7.02
C GLY A 24 18.51 -2.54 5.73
N SER A 25 18.49 -3.54 4.84
CA SER A 25 19.09 -3.47 3.50
C SER A 25 18.75 -4.64 2.56
N HIS A 26 17.62 -5.32 2.70
CA HIS A 26 17.28 -6.39 1.75
C HIS A 26 16.21 -5.90 0.76
N ARG A 27 16.54 -5.92 -0.53
CA ARG A 27 15.58 -5.73 -1.64
C ARG A 27 14.53 -6.83 -1.58
N LEU A 28 13.27 -6.52 -1.90
CA LEU A 28 12.26 -7.57 -2.00
C LEU A 28 12.56 -8.49 -3.18
N THR A 29 12.13 -9.74 -3.06
CA THR A 29 12.12 -10.70 -4.17
C THR A 29 10.75 -10.67 -4.84
N ARG A 30 10.69 -11.13 -6.11
CA ARG A 30 9.40 -11.32 -6.81
C ARG A 30 8.46 -12.25 -6.04
N LEU A 31 9.00 -13.25 -5.33
CA LEU A 31 8.21 -14.14 -4.49
C LEU A 31 7.48 -13.37 -3.38
N HIS A 32 8.17 -12.45 -2.69
CA HIS A 32 7.54 -11.64 -1.64
C HIS A 32 6.39 -10.80 -2.18
N LEU A 33 6.58 -10.14 -3.33
CA LEU A 33 5.53 -9.34 -3.97
C LEU A 33 4.34 -10.20 -4.43
N ASN A 34 4.59 -11.40 -4.95
CA ASN A 34 3.53 -12.33 -5.32
C ASN A 34 2.73 -12.82 -4.11
N VAL A 35 3.40 -13.09 -2.99
CA VAL A 35 2.74 -13.47 -1.73
C VAL A 35 1.82 -12.35 -1.26
N VAL A 36 2.30 -11.10 -1.31
CA VAL A 36 1.50 -9.92 -0.98
C VAL A 36 0.23 -9.88 -1.83
N LEU A 37 0.36 -9.92 -3.17
CA LEU A 37 -0.80 -9.86 -4.06
C LEU A 37 -1.77 -11.03 -3.82
N ALA A 38 -1.26 -12.25 -3.62
CA ALA A 38 -2.08 -13.41 -3.35
C ALA A 38 -2.88 -13.25 -2.05
N VAL A 39 -2.25 -12.73 -0.99
CA VAL A 39 -2.90 -12.44 0.28
C VAL A 39 -3.96 -11.34 0.13
N SER A 40 -3.62 -10.21 -0.50
CA SER A 40 -4.55 -9.11 -0.72
C SER A 40 -5.77 -9.58 -1.52
N ARG A 41 -5.55 -10.38 -2.56
CA ARG A 41 -6.60 -11.01 -3.35
C ARG A 41 -7.47 -11.93 -2.52
N PHE A 42 -6.86 -12.76 -1.66
CA PHE A 42 -7.61 -13.64 -0.77
C PHE A 42 -8.49 -12.83 0.19
N ILE A 43 -7.94 -11.82 0.85
CA ILE A 43 -8.67 -10.93 1.77
C ILE A 43 -9.82 -10.22 1.06
N SER A 44 -9.62 -9.76 -0.18
CA SER A 44 -10.66 -9.11 -0.98
C SER A 44 -11.87 -9.99 -1.31
N LYS A 45 -11.79 -11.29 -1.02
CA LYS A 45 -12.88 -12.27 -1.22
C LYS A 45 -13.48 -12.78 0.08
N CYS A 46 -12.96 -12.37 1.23
CA CYS A 46 -13.33 -12.92 2.54
C CYS A 46 -13.98 -11.86 3.45
N PRO A 47 -15.31 -11.72 3.45
CA PRO A 47 -16.01 -10.69 4.24
C PRO A 47 -15.99 -10.95 5.77
N ASN A 48 -15.80 -12.20 6.21
CA ASN A 48 -16.00 -12.62 7.61
C ASN A 48 -14.70 -12.69 8.46
N HIS A 49 -13.63 -12.01 8.06
CA HIS A 49 -12.38 -12.04 8.83
C HIS A 49 -12.33 -10.90 9.86
N THR A 50 -12.22 -11.24 11.15
CA THR A 50 -11.92 -10.26 12.19
C THR A 50 -10.50 -9.73 12.01
N ASP A 51 -10.36 -8.42 11.77
CA ASP A 51 -9.05 -7.80 11.58
C ASP A 51 -8.24 -7.79 12.88
N ASP A 52 -7.14 -8.54 12.91
CA ASP A 52 -6.20 -8.58 14.03
C ASP A 52 -5.08 -7.54 13.92
N GLY A 53 -5.20 -6.59 12.99
CA GLY A 53 -4.22 -5.53 12.73
C GLY A 53 -3.13 -5.90 11.72
N SER A 54 -3.10 -7.14 11.24
CA SER A 54 -2.13 -7.56 10.21
C SER A 54 -2.34 -6.85 8.86
N ARG A 55 -3.58 -6.48 8.54
CA ARG A 55 -3.93 -5.84 7.26
C ARG A 55 -3.54 -4.35 7.22
N SER A 56 -3.75 -3.62 8.31
CA SER A 56 -3.32 -2.22 8.42
C SER A 56 -1.79 -2.10 8.47
N GLN A 57 -1.10 -3.03 9.14
CA GLN A 57 0.37 -3.09 9.14
C GLN A 57 0.94 -3.31 7.72
N PHE A 58 0.28 -4.14 6.91
CA PHE A 58 0.67 -4.34 5.52
C PHE A 58 0.62 -3.01 4.76
N LEU A 59 -0.47 -2.27 4.87
CA LEU A 59 -0.63 -0.96 4.23
C LEU A 59 0.36 0.08 4.76
N GLN A 60 0.60 0.13 6.08
CA GLN A 60 1.58 1.05 6.67
C GLN A 60 3.00 0.84 6.10
N SER A 61 3.35 -0.40 5.79
CA SER A 61 4.67 -0.71 5.21
C SER A 61 4.84 -0.25 3.76
N ILE A 62 3.77 0.14 3.08
CA ILE A 62 3.84 0.57 1.67
C ILE A 62 4.65 1.85 1.49
N GLN A 63 4.77 2.70 2.52
CA GLN A 63 5.60 3.91 2.45
C GLN A 63 7.07 3.57 2.16
N LEU A 64 7.54 2.41 2.64
CA LEU A 64 8.90 1.93 2.39
C LEU A 64 9.11 1.54 0.92
N SER A 65 8.02 1.24 0.20
CA SER A 65 8.06 0.88 -1.21
C SER A 65 8.26 2.06 -2.15
N PHE A 66 8.26 3.30 -1.66
CA PHE A 66 8.58 4.46 -2.50
C PHE A 66 10.07 4.55 -2.86
N ARG A 67 10.95 3.83 -2.14
CA ARG A 67 12.36 3.74 -2.51
C ARG A 67 12.56 2.76 -3.65
N GLU A 68 13.33 3.12 -4.67
CA GLU A 68 13.69 2.17 -5.74
C GLU A 68 14.44 0.93 -5.21
N SER A 69 15.24 1.11 -4.15
CA SER A 69 15.95 0.03 -3.47
C SER A 69 15.04 -0.97 -2.75
N PHE A 70 13.75 -0.69 -2.62
CA PHE A 70 12.76 -1.65 -2.14
C PHE A 70 12.46 -2.73 -3.19
N TRP A 71 12.51 -2.36 -4.48
CA TRP A 71 12.04 -3.21 -5.57
C TRP A 71 13.12 -4.20 -6.05
N PRO A 72 12.70 -5.38 -6.55
CA PRO A 72 13.62 -6.26 -7.25
C PRO A 72 14.26 -5.53 -8.44
N GLN A 73 15.53 -5.75 -8.70
CA GLN A 73 16.23 -5.09 -9.82
C GLN A 73 15.63 -5.40 -11.20
N SER A 74 14.87 -6.50 -11.31
CA SER A 74 14.13 -6.89 -12.51
C SER A 74 12.77 -6.19 -12.66
N PHE A 75 12.34 -5.38 -11.69
CA PHE A 75 11.09 -4.64 -11.77
C PHE A 75 11.32 -3.28 -12.42
N GLY A 76 10.88 -3.16 -13.68
CA GLY A 76 10.71 -1.86 -14.32
C GLY A 76 9.48 -1.11 -13.81
N ILE A 77 9.39 0.17 -14.18
CA ILE A 77 8.29 1.09 -13.85
C ILE A 77 6.91 0.47 -14.12
N ASP A 78 6.73 -0.24 -15.23
CA ASP A 78 5.44 -0.86 -15.59
C ASP A 78 5.02 -1.96 -14.61
N LEU A 79 5.98 -2.76 -14.14
CA LEU A 79 5.73 -3.85 -13.19
C LEU A 79 5.44 -3.30 -11.78
N ILE A 80 6.11 -2.21 -11.41
CA ILE A 80 5.85 -1.49 -10.15
C ILE A 80 4.43 -0.91 -10.17
N PHE A 81 4.07 -0.26 -11.28
CA PHE A 81 2.73 0.28 -11.46
C PHE A 81 1.65 -0.81 -11.43
N ALA A 82 1.84 -1.90 -12.19
CA ALA A 82 0.91 -3.02 -12.21
C ALA A 82 0.73 -3.64 -10.81
N PHE A 83 1.81 -3.77 -10.04
CA PHE A 83 1.73 -4.24 -8.66
C PHE A 83 0.87 -3.31 -7.79
N TYR A 84 1.12 -2.00 -7.82
CA TYR A 84 0.33 -1.06 -7.03
C TYR A 84 -1.14 -1.07 -7.45
N PHE A 85 -1.40 -1.09 -8.76
CA PHE A 85 -2.74 -1.13 -9.31
C PHE A 85 -3.52 -2.35 -8.82
N ASP A 86 -2.95 -3.55 -8.98
CA ASP A 86 -3.59 -4.79 -8.53
C ASP A 86 -3.79 -4.80 -7.02
N PHE A 87 -2.75 -4.42 -6.27
CA PHE A 87 -2.80 -4.37 -4.82
C PHE A 87 -3.92 -3.45 -4.32
N LEU A 88 -3.97 -2.21 -4.80
CA LEU A 88 -4.99 -1.22 -4.41
C LEU A 88 -6.39 -1.66 -4.84
N SER A 89 -6.54 -2.30 -6.00
CA SER A 89 -7.81 -2.89 -6.44
C SER A 89 -8.34 -3.93 -5.45
N TYR A 90 -7.45 -4.76 -4.90
CA TYR A 90 -7.84 -5.74 -3.89
C TYR A 90 -8.16 -5.09 -2.54
N VAL A 91 -7.43 -4.03 -2.16
CA VAL A 91 -7.72 -3.26 -0.94
C VAL A 91 -9.09 -2.58 -1.04
N ALA A 92 -9.42 -1.96 -2.17
CA ALA A 92 -10.72 -1.31 -2.39
C ALA A 92 -11.88 -2.28 -2.20
N LYS A 93 -11.78 -3.47 -2.81
CA LYS A 93 -12.76 -4.54 -2.61
C LYS A 93 -12.84 -5.02 -1.17
N ALA A 94 -11.70 -5.15 -0.48
CA ALA A 94 -11.69 -5.55 0.92
C ALA A 94 -12.36 -4.51 1.85
N VAL A 95 -12.20 -3.23 1.53
CA VAL A 95 -12.86 -2.10 2.20
C VAL A 95 -14.38 -2.15 2.00
N GLU A 96 -14.86 -2.41 0.78
CA GLU A 96 -16.28 -2.54 0.47
C GLU A 96 -16.95 -3.67 1.26
N LEU A 97 -16.22 -4.76 1.49
CA LEU A 97 -16.72 -5.94 2.19
C LEU A 97 -16.66 -5.84 3.72
N SER A 98 -15.93 -4.86 4.29
CA SER A 98 -15.70 -4.79 5.73
C SER A 98 -15.59 -3.33 6.22
N PRO A 99 -16.68 -2.77 6.81
CA PRO A 99 -16.69 -1.42 7.35
C PRO A 99 -15.64 -1.18 8.45
N ASP A 100 -15.40 -2.17 9.33
CA ASP A 100 -14.38 -2.07 10.38
C ASP A 100 -12.96 -1.95 9.79
N PHE A 101 -12.73 -2.61 8.66
CA PHE A 101 -11.47 -2.50 7.93
C PHE A 101 -11.36 -1.14 7.23
N ALA A 102 -12.45 -0.65 6.64
CA ALA A 102 -12.53 0.67 6.01
C ALA A 102 -12.05 1.78 6.96
N THR A 103 -12.58 1.83 8.19
CA THR A 103 -12.21 2.85 9.19
C THR A 103 -10.72 2.83 9.53
N LYS A 104 -10.11 1.65 9.66
CA LYS A 104 -8.67 1.53 9.95
C LYS A 104 -7.78 1.93 8.78
N ILE A 105 -8.24 1.68 7.55
CA ILE A 105 -7.48 2.01 6.35
C ILE A 105 -7.53 3.49 6.03
N VAL A 106 -8.63 4.18 6.34
CA VAL A 106 -8.74 5.65 6.24
C VAL A 106 -7.58 6.35 6.91
N ASP A 107 -7.34 6.09 8.20
CA ASP A 107 -6.29 6.78 8.94
C ASP A 107 -4.89 6.45 8.42
N THR A 108 -4.73 5.25 7.87
CA THR A 108 -3.46 4.77 7.34
C THR A 108 -3.17 5.34 5.94
N ILE A 109 -4.17 5.39 5.06
CA ILE A 109 -4.01 5.80 3.66
C ILE A 109 -3.73 7.30 3.56
N ASP A 110 -4.29 8.12 4.44
CA ASP A 110 -4.01 9.56 4.51
C ASP A 110 -2.53 9.83 4.71
N GLY A 111 -1.92 9.18 5.70
CA GLY A 111 -0.49 9.32 5.95
C GLY A 111 0.35 8.85 4.77
N ILE A 112 -0.05 7.77 4.09
CA ILE A 112 0.65 7.26 2.91
C ILE A 112 0.57 8.24 1.74
N LEU A 113 -0.61 8.81 1.49
CA LEU A 113 -0.87 9.75 0.42
C LEU A 113 -0.11 11.06 0.60
N ILE A 114 -0.13 11.62 1.81
CA ILE A 114 0.64 12.83 2.15
C ILE A 114 2.12 12.54 1.99
N CYS A 115 2.64 11.42 2.52
CA CYS A 115 4.04 11.04 2.33
C CYS A 115 4.40 10.88 0.84
N ALA A 116 3.56 10.26 0.03
CA ALA A 116 3.81 10.11 -1.41
C ALA A 116 3.86 11.46 -2.13
N ALA A 117 3.00 12.41 -1.74
CA ALA A 117 2.90 13.74 -2.35
C ALA A 117 4.05 14.67 -1.95
N THR A 118 4.62 14.51 -0.75
CA THR A 118 5.70 15.38 -0.25
C THR A 118 7.10 14.91 -0.63
N ILE A 119 7.26 13.73 -1.23
CA ILE A 119 8.54 13.27 -1.76
C ILE A 119 8.97 14.16 -2.94
N VAL A 120 10.12 14.81 -2.80
CA VAL A 120 10.72 15.75 -3.78
C VAL A 120 12.09 15.33 -4.31
N ASN A 121 12.64 14.22 -3.82
CA ASN A 121 13.98 13.73 -4.19
C ASN A 121 13.93 12.65 -5.29
N ASP A 122 15.03 11.96 -5.58
CA ASP A 122 15.13 10.90 -6.61
C ASP A 122 14.08 9.77 -6.50
N GLU A 123 13.38 9.68 -5.37
CA GLU A 123 12.29 8.73 -5.11
C GLU A 123 10.92 9.17 -5.71
N VAL A 124 10.85 10.35 -6.33
CA VAL A 124 9.64 10.92 -6.97
C VAL A 124 9.04 9.98 -8.03
N GLY A 125 9.88 9.21 -8.73
CA GLY A 125 9.42 8.30 -9.79
C GLY A 125 8.42 7.27 -9.28
N VAL A 126 8.76 6.55 -8.21
CA VAL A 126 7.93 5.46 -7.67
C VAL A 126 6.72 6.01 -6.91
N SER A 127 6.87 7.10 -6.16
CA SER A 127 5.73 7.72 -5.46
C SER A 127 4.67 8.22 -6.45
N ARG A 128 5.06 8.76 -7.61
CA ARG A 128 4.12 9.12 -8.68
C ARG A 128 3.40 7.91 -9.28
N LEU A 129 4.06 6.75 -9.42
CA LEU A 129 3.39 5.53 -9.88
C LEU A 129 2.33 5.06 -8.87
N PHE A 130 2.64 5.16 -7.58
CA PHE A 130 1.67 4.87 -6.52
C PHE A 130 0.48 5.83 -6.59
N LEU A 131 0.71 7.15 -6.65
CA LEU A 131 -0.36 8.15 -6.76
C LEU A 131 -1.22 7.94 -8.02
N LYS A 132 -0.58 7.60 -9.16
CA LYS A 132 -1.28 7.23 -10.39
C LYS A 132 -2.16 6.00 -10.15
N ALA A 133 -1.66 4.95 -9.51
CA ALA A 133 -2.43 3.75 -9.23
C ALA A 133 -3.61 4.01 -8.27
N VAL A 134 -3.44 4.89 -7.27
CA VAL A 134 -4.52 5.34 -6.38
C VAL A 134 -5.60 6.10 -7.16
N SER A 135 -5.20 7.02 -8.05
CA SER A 135 -6.16 7.79 -8.85
C SER A 135 -7.08 6.92 -9.71
N GLN A 136 -6.61 5.73 -10.09
CA GLN A 136 -7.36 4.77 -10.89
C GLN A 136 -8.15 3.75 -10.05
N ASN A 137 -7.79 3.56 -8.79
CA ASN A 137 -8.43 2.64 -7.84
C ASN A 137 -8.88 3.40 -6.60
N TRP A 138 -9.75 4.39 -6.82
CA TRP A 138 -10.18 5.28 -5.75
C TRP A 138 -10.80 4.45 -4.63
N LEU A 139 -10.20 4.53 -3.45
CA LEU A 139 -10.77 3.91 -2.27
C LEU A 139 -12.06 4.67 -1.93
N PRO A 140 -13.20 4.00 -1.66
CA PRO A 140 -14.49 4.65 -1.37
C PRO A 140 -14.52 5.56 -0.12
N ILE A 141 -13.36 5.78 0.49
CA ILE A 141 -13.14 6.39 1.78
C ILE A 141 -12.02 7.41 1.57
N LEU A 142 -12.37 8.65 1.29
CA LEU A 142 -12.19 9.74 2.26
C LEU A 142 -12.23 11.12 1.55
N PRO A 143 -13.37 11.84 1.64
CA PRO A 143 -13.47 13.22 1.15
C PRO A 143 -12.41 14.14 1.78
N LYS A 144 -12.10 13.96 3.06
CA LYS A 144 -11.12 14.76 3.81
C LYS A 144 -9.65 14.48 3.42
N ALA A 145 -9.30 13.24 3.08
CA ALA A 145 -7.98 12.89 2.53
C ALA A 145 -7.74 13.63 1.23
N THR A 146 -8.80 13.69 0.41
CA THR A 146 -8.77 14.27 -0.93
C THR A 146 -8.48 15.76 -0.83
N GLU A 147 -9.14 16.48 0.07
CA GLU A 147 -8.90 17.90 0.33
C GLU A 147 -7.47 18.18 0.81
N ASN A 148 -6.96 17.38 1.74
CA ASN A 148 -5.59 17.50 2.25
C ASN A 148 -4.55 17.21 1.15
N LEU A 149 -4.75 16.15 0.36
CA LEU A 149 -3.87 15.78 -0.74
C LEU A 149 -3.88 16.85 -1.84
N VAL A 150 -5.05 17.36 -2.22
CA VAL A 150 -5.17 18.47 -3.18
C VAL A 150 -4.45 19.71 -2.65
N SER A 151 -4.59 20.03 -1.37
CA SER A 151 -3.88 21.17 -0.76
C SER A 151 -2.37 20.99 -0.78
N CYS A 152 -1.87 19.78 -0.48
CA CYS A 152 -0.43 19.47 -0.57
C CYS A 152 0.10 19.56 -2.01
N LEU A 153 -0.63 19.00 -2.98
CA LEU A 153 -0.24 19.04 -4.40
C LEU A 153 -0.24 20.46 -4.94
N LEU A 154 -1.26 21.26 -4.63
CA LEU A 154 -1.33 22.66 -5.02
C LEU A 154 -0.21 23.49 -4.37
N GLY A 155 0.09 23.24 -3.09
CA GLY A 155 1.22 23.88 -2.41
C GLY A 155 2.56 23.60 -3.08
N HIS A 156 2.80 22.37 -3.53
CA HIS A 156 4.02 22.02 -4.28
C HIS A 156 4.07 22.68 -5.66
N ILE A 157 2.95 22.75 -6.39
CA ILE A 157 2.88 23.41 -7.71
C ILE A 157 3.14 24.93 -7.58
N VAL A 158 2.61 25.56 -6.54
CA VAL A 158 2.82 26.99 -6.28
C VAL A 158 4.27 27.27 -5.84
N GLY A 159 4.90 26.34 -5.12
CA GLY A 159 6.30 26.43 -4.70
C GLY A 159 7.33 26.29 -5.83
N GLU A 160 6.99 25.62 -6.95
CA GLU A 160 7.89 25.50 -8.13
C GLU A 160 7.86 26.72 -9.07
N ILE A 161 7.00 27.72 -8.81
CA ILE A 161 6.87 28.95 -9.64
C ILE A 161 7.72 30.12 -9.07
N HIS A 162 8.57 29.87 -8.06
CA HIS A 162 9.52 30.84 -7.50
C HIS A 162 10.94 30.29 -7.49
#